data_AF-A0A959I047-F1
#
_entry.id   AF-A0A959I047-F1
#
_cell.length_a   1.000
_cell.length_b   1.000
_cell.length_c   1.000
_cell.angle_alpha   90.00
_cell.angle_beta   90.00
_cell.angle_gamma   90.00
#
_symmetry.space_group_name_H-M   'P 1'
#
loop_
_entity.id
_entity.type
_entity.pdbx_description
1 polymer ?
#
loop_
_entity_poly.entity_id
_entity_poly.type
_entity_poly.pdbx_seq_one_letter_code
_entity_poly.pdbx_strand_id
1 'polypeptide(L)'
;NIGEFLGIVHGLALLKQQGKTTPIYTDSKTAIAWVRNKKVKTNLERNARTAYLFELVDRAEKWLKENSYKNPILKWETESWGEIPADFGRK
;
A
#
# COMPACT_ATOMS: atom_id res chain seq x y z
N ASN A 1 -5.44 5.38 -4.22
CA ASN A 1 -4.12 4.94 -4.75
C ASN A 1 -2.91 5.24 -3.85
N ILE A 2 -2.46 6.50 -3.63
CA ILE A 2 -1.26 6.75 -2.78
C ILE A 2 -1.50 6.28 -1.34
N GLY A 3 -2.66 6.62 -0.76
CA GLY A 3 -3.04 6.16 0.58
C GLY A 3 -3.06 4.63 0.69
N GLU A 4 -3.71 3.92 -0.24
CA GLU A 4 -3.70 2.45 -0.27
C GLU A 4 -2.27 1.88 -0.37
N PHE A 5 -1.42 2.44 -1.23
CA PHE A 5 -0.03 2.00 -1.34
C PHE A 5 0.71 2.16 -0.01
N LEU A 6 0.60 3.32 0.64
CA LEU A 6 1.19 3.57 1.95
C LEU A 6 0.63 2.61 3.01
N GLY A 7 -0.69 2.34 2.98
CA GLY A 7 -1.34 1.38 3.87
C GLY A 7 -0.78 -0.04 3.73
N ILE A 8 -0.59 -0.52 2.50
CA ILE A 8 -0.01 -1.85 2.26
C ILE A 8 1.43 -1.92 2.77
N VAL A 9 2.28 -0.93 2.44
CA VAL A 9 3.69 -0.93 2.88
C VAL A 9 3.79 -0.85 4.40
N HIS A 10 2.93 -0.05 5.04
CA HIS A 10 2.86 0.02 6.48
C HIS A 10 2.45 -1.32 7.10
N GLY A 11 1.42 -1.99 6.54
CA GLY A 11 1.01 -3.33 6.96
C GLY A 11 2.12 -4.37 6.81
N LEU A 12 2.88 -4.34 5.70
CA LEU A 12 4.03 -5.22 5.50
C LEU A 12 5.12 -4.99 6.55
N ALA A 13 5.44 -3.73 6.84
CA ALA A 13 6.43 -3.37 7.86
C ALA A 13 6.02 -3.85 9.25
N LEU A 14 4.76 -3.65 9.62
CA LEU A 14 4.21 -4.11 10.89
C LEU A 14 4.24 -5.63 11.00
N LEU A 15 3.78 -6.36 9.98
CA LEU A 15 3.76 -7.83 10.00
C LEU A 15 5.18 -8.41 10.04
N LYS A 16 6.14 -7.80 9.33
CA LYS A 16 7.55 -8.17 9.43
C LYS A 16 8.08 -7.98 10.85
N GLN A 17 7.80 -6.84 11.49
CA GLN A 17 8.18 -6.58 12.89
C GLN A 17 7.60 -7.62 13.85
N GLN A 18 6.38 -8.09 13.58
CA GLN A 18 5.71 -9.12 14.36
C GLN A 18 6.11 -10.56 13.98
N GLY A 19 6.97 -10.75 12.97
CA GLY A 19 7.34 -12.07 12.46
C GLY A 19 6.18 -12.84 11.80
N LYS A 20 5.12 -12.16 11.37
CA LYS A 20 3.91 -12.77 10.79
C LYS A 20 3.93 -12.79 9.27
N THR A 21 3.40 -13.87 8.70
CA THR A 21 3.24 -14.07 7.25
C THR A 21 1.80 -13.86 6.77
N THR A 22 0.96 -13.25 7.60
CA THR A 22 -0.46 -12.99 7.32
C THR A 22 -0.63 -12.26 5.97
N PRO A 23 -1.57 -12.69 5.11
CA PRO A 23 -1.89 -11.98 3.88
C PRO A 23 -2.42 -10.57 4.14
N ILE A 24 -2.17 -9.66 3.21
CA ILE A 24 -2.76 -8.32 3.19
C ILE A 24 -3.75 -8.25 2.03
N TYR A 25 -4.99 -7.85 2.32
CA TYR A 25 -6.00 -7.59 1.32
C TYR A 25 -6.07 -6.10 0.97
N THR A 26 -6.28 -5.81 -0.30
CA THR A 26 -6.60 -4.47 -0.80
C THR A 26 -7.52 -4.60 -2.00
N ASP A 27 -8.49 -3.70 -2.13
CA ASP A 27 -9.35 -3.61 -3.30
C ASP A 27 -8.68 -2.85 -4.48
N SER A 28 -7.48 -2.31 -4.28
CA SER A 28 -6.77 -1.49 -5.27
C SER A 28 -5.76 -2.27 -6.10
N LYS A 29 -6.12 -2.54 -7.36
CA LYS A 29 -5.19 -3.14 -8.34
C LYS A 29 -3.97 -2.24 -8.59
N THR A 30 -4.15 -0.91 -8.54
CA THR A 30 -3.06 0.06 -8.73
C THR A 30 -2.05 0.01 -7.60
N ALA A 31 -2.50 -0.05 -6.35
CA ALA A 31 -1.61 -0.13 -5.19
C ALA A 31 -0.83 -1.45 -5.18
N ILE A 32 -1.47 -2.58 -5.50
CA ILE A 32 -0.79 -3.88 -5.68
C ILE A 32 0.33 -3.76 -6.72
N ALA A 33 0.04 -3.16 -7.88
CA ALA A 33 1.03 -2.98 -8.94
C ALA A 33 2.21 -2.10 -8.50
N TRP A 34 1.96 -1.01 -7.75
CA TRP A 34 3.02 -0.14 -7.24
C TRP A 34 3.90 -0.83 -6.20
N VAL A 35 3.33 -1.65 -5.31
CA VAL A 35 4.11 -2.44 -4.35
C VAL A 35 4.96 -3.49 -5.06
N ARG A 36 4.37 -4.24 -6.01
CA ARG A 36 5.10 -5.22 -6.83
C ARG A 36 6.28 -4.58 -7.57
N ASN A 37 6.06 -3.40 -8.15
CA ASN A 37 7.09 -2.67 -8.90
C ASN A 37 8.03 -1.87 -7.99
N LYS A 38 7.77 -1.84 -6.67
CA LYS A 38 8.47 -1.00 -5.67
C LYS A 38 8.59 0.47 -6.09
N LYS A 39 7.56 0.96 -6.79
CA LYS A 39 7.54 2.30 -7.40
C LYS A 39 6.12 2.82 -7.55
N VAL A 40 5.88 4.02 -7.03
CA VAL A 40 4.63 4.78 -7.19
C VAL A 40 4.65 5.49 -8.54
N LYS A 41 3.57 5.36 -9.31
CA LYS A 41 3.35 6.07 -10.58
C LYS A 41 2.10 6.94 -10.49
N THR A 42 2.26 8.19 -10.04
CA THR A 42 1.16 9.15 -9.84
C THR A 42 1.34 10.40 -10.72
N ASN A 43 0.23 11.04 -11.07
CA ASN A 43 0.22 12.35 -11.73
C ASN A 43 0.16 13.52 -10.74
N LEU A 44 0.10 13.23 -9.42
CA LEU A 44 0.10 14.26 -8.40
C LEU A 44 1.42 15.05 -8.45
N GLU A 45 1.34 16.37 -8.57
CA GLU A 45 2.53 17.21 -8.63
C GLU A 45 3.25 17.27 -7.29
N ARG A 46 4.59 17.21 -7.33
CA ARG A 46 5.45 17.48 -6.19
C ARG A 46 5.56 19.01 -6.00
N ASN A 47 4.94 19.53 -4.95
CA ASN A 47 4.99 20.94 -4.55
C ASN A 47 4.98 21.06 -3.02
N ALA A 48 5.02 22.28 -2.48
CA ALA A 48 5.09 22.50 -1.03
C ALA A 48 3.92 21.87 -0.24
N ARG A 49 2.72 21.75 -0.85
CA ARG A 49 1.55 21.15 -0.19
C ARG A 49 1.60 19.62 -0.19
N THR A 50 2.24 19.02 -1.19
CA THR A 50 2.35 17.56 -1.33
C THR A 50 3.69 17.00 -0.84
N ALA A 51 4.63 17.86 -0.46
CA ALA A 51 5.98 17.49 -0.05
C ALA A 51 5.99 16.40 1.04
N TYR A 52 5.20 16.59 2.10
CA TYR A 52 5.11 15.61 3.18
C TYR A 52 4.58 14.25 2.71
N LEU A 53 3.55 14.24 1.84
CA LEU A 53 3.02 13.00 1.27
C LEU A 53 4.10 12.27 0.45
N PHE A 54 4.89 13.01 -0.33
CA PHE A 54 5.96 12.43 -1.12
C PHE A 54 7.14 11.94 -0.27
N GLU A 55 7.42 12.57 0.87
CA GLU A 55 8.39 12.04 1.84
C GLU A 55 7.95 10.64 2.34
N LEU A 56 6.66 10.48 2.66
CA LEU A 56 6.12 9.18 3.07
C LEU A 56 6.21 8.14 1.94
N VAL A 57 5.93 8.55 0.70
CA VAL A 57 6.09 7.70 -0.48
C VAL A 57 7.54 7.27 -0.66
N ASP A 58 8.49 8.19 -0.57
CA ASP A 58 9.91 7.92 -0.76
C ASP A 58 10.43 6.97 0.34
N ARG A 59 9.98 7.15 1.60
CA ARG A 59 10.26 6.23 2.70
C ARG A 59 9.68 4.84 2.46
N ALA A 60 8.46 4.74 1.96
CA ALA A 60 7.80 3.47 1.65
C ALA A 60 8.50 2.74 0.48
N GLU A 61 8.86 3.45 -0.60
CA GLU A 61 9.64 2.89 -1.71
C GLU A 61 11.01 2.39 -1.23
N LYS A 62 11.70 3.17 -0.38
CA LYS A 62 12.98 2.77 0.21
C LYS A 62 12.82 1.48 1.04
N TRP A 63 11.82 1.42 1.91
CA TRP A 63 11.56 0.24 2.73
C TRP A 63 11.34 -1.01 1.87
N LEU A 64 10.53 -0.91 0.80
CA LEU A 64 10.30 -2.02 -0.12
C LEU A 64 11.56 -2.50 -0.85
N LYS A 65 12.50 -1.59 -1.15
CA LYS A 65 13.76 -1.94 -1.81
C LYS A 65 14.75 -2.61 -0.86
N GLU A 66 14.80 -2.16 0.39
CA GLU A 66 15.75 -2.63 1.40
C GLU A 66 15.24 -3.84 2.20
N ASN A 67 13.97 -4.19 2.09
CA ASN A 67 13.36 -5.28 2.84
C ASN A 67 12.79 -6.37 1.92
N SER A 68 12.85 -7.61 2.40
CA SER A 68 12.08 -8.73 1.90
C SER A 68 10.85 -8.97 2.78
N TYR A 69 9.78 -9.47 2.17
CA TYR A 69 8.55 -9.89 2.85
C TYR A 69 8.03 -11.16 2.20
N LYS A 70 7.34 -12.00 2.98
CA LYS A 70 6.72 -13.25 2.52
C LYS A 70 5.20 -13.15 2.42
N ASN A 71 4.64 -12.07 2.94
CA ASN A 71 3.20 -11.84 3.04
C ASN A 71 2.59 -11.72 1.64
N PRO A 72 1.60 -12.56 1.29
CA PRO A 72 0.84 -12.39 0.07
C PRO A 72 0.07 -11.07 0.10
N ILE A 73 0.04 -10.38 -1.04
CA ILE A 73 -0.80 -9.19 -1.23
C ILE A 73 -1.90 -9.58 -2.22
N LEU A 74 -3.13 -9.61 -1.74
CA LEU A 74 -4.27 -10.19 -2.43
C LEU A 74 -5.29 -9.11 -2.79
N LYS A 75 -5.90 -9.25 -3.98
CA LYS A 75 -7.04 -8.42 -4.38
C LYS A 75 -8.26 -8.85 -3.57
N TRP A 76 -8.90 -7.88 -2.92
CA TRP A 76 -10.23 -8.05 -2.34
C TRP A 76 -11.27 -7.97 -3.47
N GLU A 77 -12.07 -9.02 -3.67
CA GLU A 77 -13.06 -9.06 -4.74
C GLU A 77 -14.37 -8.39 -4.30
N THR A 78 -14.39 -7.04 -4.34
CA THR A 78 -15.51 -6.20 -3.87
C THR A 78 -16.87 -6.60 -4.45
N GLU A 79 -16.91 -7.01 -5.72
CA GLU A 79 -18.15 -7.45 -6.38
C GLU A 79 -18.73 -8.74 -5.77
N SER A 80 -17.87 -9.64 -5.30
CA SER A 80 -18.28 -10.92 -4.71
C SER A 80 -18.46 -10.85 -3.20
N TRP A 81 -17.70 -9.99 -2.51
CA TRP A 81 -17.59 -9.99 -1.05
C TRP A 81 -18.10 -8.71 -0.37
N GLY A 82 -18.58 -7.73 -1.15
CA GLY A 82 -18.93 -6.41 -0.66
C GLY A 82 -17.71 -5.53 -0.40
N GLU A 83 -17.95 -4.34 0.14
CA GLU A 83 -16.89 -3.38 0.47
C GLU A 83 -15.87 -3.99 1.43
N ILE A 84 -14.59 -3.64 1.23
CA ILE A 84 -13.52 -4.16 2.07
C ILE A 84 -13.76 -3.71 3.52
N PRO A 85 -13.52 -4.55 4.55
CA PRO A 85 -13.77 -4.17 5.94
C PRO A 85 -12.99 -2.94 6.43
N ALA A 86 -11.90 -2.58 5.74
CA ALA A 86 -11.10 -1.40 6.01
C ALA A 86 -11.59 -0.14 5.28
N ASP A 87 -12.70 -0.22 4.55
CA ASP A 87 -13.31 0.94 3.89
C ASP A 87 -13.86 1.92 4.94
N PHE A 88 -13.78 3.21 4.62
CA PHE A 88 -14.22 4.26 5.53
C PHE A 88 -15.70 4.63 5.36
N GLY A 89 -16.43 4.04 4.41
CA GLY A 89 -17.84 4.31 4.18
C GLY A 89 -18.11 5.76 3.74
N ARG A 90 -17.15 6.41 3.08
CA ARG A 90 -17.22 7.83 2.67
C ARG A 90 -17.55 8.00 1.19
N LYS A 91 -18.13 7.00 0.55
CA LYS A 91 -18.56 7.04 -0.85
C LYS A 91 -19.94 7.67 -0.97
#